data_AF-A0AB38A3N8-F1
#
_entry.id   AF-A0AB38A3N8-F1
#
_cell.length_a   1.000
_cell.length_b   1.000
_cell.length_c   1.000
_cell.angle_alpha   90.00
_cell.angle_beta   90.00
_cell.angle_gamma   90.00
#
_symmetry.space_group_name_H-M   'P 1'
#
loop_
_entity.id
_entity.type
_entity.pdbx_description
1 polymer ?
#
loop_
_entity_poly.entity_id
_entity_poly.type
_entity_poly.pdbx_seq_one_letter_code
_entity_poly.pdbx_strand_id
1 'polypeptide(L)'
;ADEIGYPVLVRPSYVLGGRAMQIVYNQADLEKYMREAVVASPERPVLVDHYLIGQELEVDAICDGETVLIPGIMEHIERAGVHSGDSIAVYPPQNLSPELIQTIEDYTIRVAQGLNTIGLVNIQFVISEGVVYIIEVNPRASRTIPFLSKVTGIPMAKLATKGILGLKLKDMGYKTGLVPSKSGVYVKMPVFSFSKLKKVDTVLGPEMKSTGEIIGKDVNLPKALYKGFIASGVNVPDYGTALMTVSDKDKEEIIPLAKRLISLGYHIVATTGTGKALEAEGIKVDVIEKINENSNDILDAIRDGRINLVVNTMTEGKTSETDGFLIRREAVENNIPCLTSLDTAEALLQAMETIHFQLEDMSK
;
A
#
# COMPACT_ATOMS: atom_id res chain seq x y z
N ALA A 1 4.97 24.52 9.16
CA ALA A 1 4.13 23.84 8.16
C ALA A 1 3.90 24.76 6.96
N ASP A 2 3.49 26.02 7.18
CA ASP A 2 3.33 27.00 6.08
C ASP A 2 4.61 27.21 5.23
N GLU A 3 5.80 27.16 5.86
CA GLU A 3 7.08 27.23 5.13
C GLU A 3 7.37 25.98 4.27
N ILE A 4 6.88 24.81 4.68
CA ILE A 4 7.08 23.52 3.99
C ILE A 4 6.00 23.32 2.91
N GLY A 5 4.80 23.84 3.14
CA GLY A 5 3.62 23.61 2.31
C GLY A 5 2.86 22.35 2.71
N TYR A 6 1.53 22.48 2.84
CA TYR A 6 0.63 21.35 3.04
C TYR A 6 0.39 20.59 1.72
N PRO A 7 0.07 19.28 1.76
CA PRO A 7 0.01 18.44 2.96
C PRO A 7 1.40 18.14 3.56
N VAL A 8 1.45 17.93 4.88
CA VAL A 8 2.66 17.56 5.62
C VAL A 8 2.48 16.23 6.33
N LEU A 9 3.54 15.43 6.41
CA LEU A 9 3.61 14.26 7.25
C LEU A 9 4.18 14.66 8.61
N VAL A 10 3.41 14.42 9.67
CA VAL A 10 3.83 14.72 11.04
C VAL A 10 4.18 13.41 11.73
N ARG A 11 5.39 13.32 12.30
CA ARG A 11 5.88 12.09 12.94
C ARG A 11 6.66 12.33 14.23
N PRO A 12 6.43 11.54 15.29
CA PRO A 12 7.31 11.54 16.46
C PRO A 12 8.71 11.00 16.10
N SER A 13 9.76 11.55 16.70
CA SER A 13 11.15 11.20 16.39
C SER A 13 11.63 9.81 16.86
N TYR A 14 10.80 9.05 17.57
CA TYR A 14 11.26 7.87 18.33
C TYR A 14 10.41 6.60 18.14
N VAL A 15 9.57 6.58 17.11
CA VAL A 15 8.65 5.47 16.83
C VAL A 15 9.15 4.63 15.66
N LEU A 16 8.85 3.34 15.71
CA LEU A 16 8.99 2.41 14.59
C LEU A 16 7.60 2.01 14.11
N GLY A 17 7.46 1.69 12.82
CA GLY A 17 6.20 1.21 12.25
C GLY A 17 5.14 2.30 12.02
N GLY A 18 5.56 3.56 11.97
CA GLY A 18 4.67 4.68 11.68
C GLY A 18 3.70 5.06 12.80
N ARG A 19 3.94 4.58 14.03
CA ARG A 19 3.05 4.83 15.17
C ARG A 19 2.84 6.32 15.43
N ALA A 20 1.58 6.74 15.50
CA ALA A 20 1.19 8.15 15.63
C ALA A 20 1.74 9.07 14.52
N MET A 21 2.08 8.53 13.34
CA MET A 21 2.28 9.36 12.16
C MET A 21 0.93 9.74 11.58
N GLN A 22 0.80 10.98 11.10
CA GLN A 22 -0.42 11.45 10.46
C GLN A 22 -0.10 12.39 9.30
N ILE A 23 -0.83 12.24 8.20
CA ILE A 23 -0.82 13.19 7.09
C ILE A 23 -1.80 14.30 7.44
N VAL A 24 -1.32 15.54 7.39
CA VAL A 24 -2.05 16.73 7.80
C VAL A 24 -2.17 17.66 6.61
N TYR A 25 -3.39 18.08 6.29
CA TYR A 25 -3.70 18.82 5.06
C TYR A 25 -3.89 20.33 5.28
N ASN A 26 -4.11 20.76 6.53
CA ASN A 26 -4.33 22.15 6.88
C ASN A 26 -3.92 22.43 8.34
N GLN A 27 -3.89 23.72 8.69
CA GLN A 27 -3.51 24.20 10.01
C GLN A 27 -4.40 23.69 11.15
N ALA A 28 -5.72 23.58 10.92
CA ALA A 28 -6.65 23.13 11.95
C ALA A 28 -6.41 21.66 12.34
N ASP A 29 -6.11 20.81 11.35
CA ASP A 29 -5.75 19.42 11.56
C ASP A 29 -4.39 19.28 12.29
N LEU A 30 -3.43 20.15 11.97
CA LEU A 30 -2.13 20.18 12.66
C LEU A 30 -2.30 20.50 14.15
N GLU A 31 -3.09 21.52 14.47
CA GLU A 31 -3.37 21.89 15.86
C GLU A 31 -4.08 20.77 16.63
N LYS A 32 -5.02 20.08 15.97
CA LYS A 32 -5.69 18.91 16.55
C LYS A 32 -4.69 17.81 16.86
N TYR A 33 -3.86 17.43 15.89
CA TYR A 33 -2.80 16.44 16.07
C TYR A 33 -1.86 16.83 17.22
N MET A 34 -1.43 18.09 17.29
CA MET A 34 -0.53 18.56 18.36
C MET A 34 -1.17 18.47 19.75
N ARG A 35 -2.49 18.68 19.87
CA ARG A 35 -3.22 18.51 21.14
C ARG A 35 -3.38 17.04 21.55
N GLU A 36 -3.60 16.15 20.59
CA GLU A 36 -3.95 14.74 20.85
C GLU A 36 -2.70 13.83 20.96
N ALA A 37 -1.72 14.00 20.07
CA ALA A 37 -0.59 13.08 19.90
C ALA A 37 0.66 13.47 20.71
N VAL A 38 0.90 14.76 20.97
CA VAL A 38 2.13 15.24 21.65
C VAL A 38 2.10 15.03 23.16
N VAL A 39 0.91 14.83 23.73
CA VAL A 39 0.75 14.54 25.17
C VAL A 39 1.47 13.24 25.58
N ALA A 40 1.75 12.33 24.63
CA ALA A 40 2.42 11.06 24.89
C ALA A 40 3.95 11.17 25.13
N SER A 41 4.62 12.26 24.73
CA SER A 41 6.07 12.43 24.99
C SER A 41 6.54 13.89 24.80
N PRO A 42 6.43 14.74 25.83
CA PRO A 42 6.81 16.16 25.77
C PRO A 42 8.29 16.42 25.45
N GLU A 43 9.19 15.48 25.74
CA GLU A 43 10.65 15.68 25.68
C GLU A 43 11.28 15.43 24.31
N ARG A 44 10.50 15.04 23.30
CA ARG A 44 11.04 14.60 22.00
C ARG A 44 10.41 15.39 20.85
N PRO A 45 11.21 15.89 19.88
CA PRO A 45 10.70 16.70 18.80
C PRO A 45 9.76 15.90 17.90
N VAL A 46 8.77 16.61 17.37
CA VAL A 46 7.91 16.16 16.28
C VAL A 46 8.50 16.68 14.97
N LEU A 47 8.74 15.80 14.03
CA LEU A 47 9.22 16.14 12.70
C LEU A 47 8.03 16.45 11.80
N VAL A 48 8.17 17.49 10.98
CA VAL A 48 7.21 17.90 9.97
C VAL A 48 7.93 17.82 8.63
N ASP A 49 7.51 16.89 7.80
CA ASP A 49 8.07 16.64 6.48
C ASP A 49 7.01 17.00 5.42
N HIS A 50 7.43 17.45 4.23
CA HIS A 50 6.48 17.63 3.12
C HIS A 50 5.95 16.25 2.70
N TYR A 51 4.64 16.12 2.55
CA TYR A 51 4.05 14.86 2.12
C TYR A 51 4.09 14.74 0.60
N LEU A 52 4.98 13.88 0.12
CA LEU A 52 5.14 13.59 -1.31
C LEU A 52 4.18 12.48 -1.73
N ILE A 53 3.23 12.80 -2.60
CA ILE A 53 2.38 11.81 -3.25
C ILE A 53 3.19 11.20 -4.39
N GLY A 54 3.39 9.89 -4.35
CA GLY A 54 4.18 9.23 -5.38
C GLY A 54 4.25 7.73 -5.21
N GLN A 55 5.00 7.10 -6.11
CA GLN A 55 5.24 5.67 -6.10
C GLN A 55 6.28 5.34 -5.02
N GLU A 56 5.90 4.58 -4.00
CA GLU A 56 6.85 4.10 -2.99
C GLU A 56 7.61 2.87 -3.46
N LEU A 57 8.87 2.79 -3.02
CA LEU A 57 9.77 1.68 -3.28
C LEU A 57 10.56 1.33 -2.02
N GLU A 58 10.93 0.06 -1.91
CA GLU A 58 11.79 -0.45 -0.85
C GLU A 58 12.99 -1.19 -1.46
N VAL A 59 14.19 -0.87 -0.98
CA VAL A 59 15.45 -1.49 -1.43
C VAL A 59 16.22 -2.00 -0.23
N ASP A 60 16.55 -3.28 -0.26
CA ASP A 60 17.47 -3.88 0.71
C ASP A 60 18.84 -4.11 0.07
N ALA A 61 19.89 -3.78 0.81
CA ALA A 61 21.27 -3.99 0.39
C ALA A 61 22.10 -4.63 1.51
N ILE A 62 23.19 -5.30 1.09
CA ILE A 62 24.21 -5.87 1.97
C ILE A 62 25.51 -5.15 1.70
N CYS A 63 26.17 -4.64 2.74
CA CYS A 63 27.47 -3.98 2.63
C CYS A 63 28.51 -4.67 3.54
N ASP A 64 29.75 -4.83 3.07
CA ASP A 64 30.89 -5.32 3.88
C ASP A 64 31.93 -4.22 4.18
N GLY A 65 31.49 -2.95 4.05
CA GLY A 65 32.31 -1.74 4.13
C GLY A 65 32.98 -1.32 2.82
N GLU A 66 32.95 -2.16 1.77
CA GLU A 66 33.54 -1.86 0.45
C GLU A 66 32.54 -2.17 -0.67
N THR A 67 32.03 -3.39 -0.69
CA THR A 67 31.11 -3.92 -1.70
C THR A 67 29.66 -3.73 -1.23
N VAL A 68 28.82 -3.11 -2.05
CA VAL A 68 27.38 -2.93 -1.78
C VAL A 68 26.57 -3.80 -2.74
N LEU A 69 26.05 -4.93 -2.25
CA LEU A 69 25.23 -5.85 -3.01
C LEU A 69 23.75 -5.49 -2.87
N ILE A 70 23.04 -5.26 -3.98
CA ILE A 70 21.60 -4.96 -4.00
C ILE A 70 20.86 -6.12 -4.68
N PRO A 71 20.21 -7.03 -3.93
CA PRO A 71 19.51 -8.18 -4.51
C PRO A 71 18.28 -7.84 -5.35
N GLY A 72 17.63 -6.71 -5.10
CA GLY A 72 16.42 -6.31 -5.79
C GLY A 72 15.83 -5.00 -5.29
N ILE A 73 14.98 -4.42 -6.14
CA ILE A 73 14.13 -3.27 -5.81
C ILE A 73 12.69 -3.79 -5.73
N MET A 74 11.94 -3.36 -4.71
CA MET A 74 10.53 -3.67 -4.56
C MET A 74 9.70 -2.41 -4.82
N GLU A 75 8.69 -2.53 -5.68
CA GLU A 75 7.74 -1.46 -5.99
C GLU A 75 6.44 -1.71 -5.23
N HIS A 76 5.93 -0.72 -4.49
CA HIS A 76 4.63 -0.85 -3.82
C HIS A 76 3.48 -0.72 -4.83
N ILE A 77 2.34 -1.34 -4.59
CA ILE A 77 1.12 -1.06 -5.37
C ILE A 77 0.48 0.23 -4.84
N GLU A 78 0.31 0.32 -3.53
CA GLU A 78 -0.22 1.51 -2.89
C GLU A 78 0.77 2.67 -2.99
N ARG A 79 0.26 3.84 -3.39
CA ARG A 79 1.02 5.10 -3.38
C ARG A 79 1.41 5.50 -1.96
N ALA A 80 2.37 6.43 -1.87
CA ALA A 80 2.88 6.94 -0.60
C ALA A 80 1.76 7.35 0.35
N GLY A 81 1.85 6.95 1.62
CA GLY A 81 0.79 7.19 2.61
C GLY A 81 0.17 5.93 3.21
N VAL A 82 0.31 4.79 2.54
CA VAL A 82 0.13 3.47 3.14
C VAL A 82 1.48 2.95 3.60
N HIS A 83 1.56 2.52 4.86
CA HIS A 83 2.81 2.03 5.43
C HIS A 83 3.35 0.81 4.67
N SER A 84 4.64 0.81 4.30
CA SER A 84 5.34 -0.26 3.55
C SER A 84 5.09 -1.70 4.02
N GLY A 85 4.90 -1.89 5.33
CA GLY A 85 4.52 -3.17 5.92
C GLY A 85 3.15 -3.69 5.47
N ASP A 86 2.19 -2.80 5.25
CA ASP A 86 0.81 -3.07 4.83
C ASP A 86 0.60 -2.91 3.33
N SER A 87 1.56 -2.37 2.59
CA SER A 87 1.50 -2.28 1.14
C SER A 87 1.77 -3.63 0.48
N ILE A 88 1.09 -3.88 -0.63
CA ILE A 88 1.45 -4.92 -1.58
C ILE A 88 2.74 -4.48 -2.25
N ALA A 89 3.74 -5.37 -2.32
CA ALA A 89 5.02 -5.05 -2.91
C ALA A 89 5.41 -6.05 -3.99
N VAL A 90 5.96 -5.56 -5.09
CA VAL A 90 6.24 -6.32 -6.30
C VAL A 90 7.74 -6.35 -6.57
N TYR A 91 8.25 -7.54 -6.86
CA TYR A 91 9.59 -7.76 -7.37
C TYR A 91 9.53 -8.59 -8.67
N PRO A 92 10.28 -8.20 -9.72
CA PRO A 92 10.97 -6.93 -9.90
C PRO A 92 9.97 -5.75 -10.08
N PRO A 93 10.42 -4.48 -10.04
CA PRO A 93 9.56 -3.35 -10.38
C PRO A 93 8.98 -3.49 -11.79
N GLN A 94 7.75 -3.05 -11.97
CA GLN A 94 6.95 -3.16 -13.20
C GLN A 94 6.85 -1.82 -13.93
N ASN A 95 6.86 -0.69 -13.21
CA ASN A 95 6.61 0.63 -13.80
C ASN A 95 7.80 1.60 -13.72
N LEU A 96 9.01 1.10 -13.46
CA LEU A 96 10.21 1.95 -13.39
C LEU A 96 10.98 2.01 -14.71
N SER A 97 11.36 3.22 -15.10
CA SER A 97 12.28 3.41 -16.23
C SER A 97 13.71 2.98 -15.86
N PRO A 98 14.55 2.61 -16.85
CA PRO A 98 15.95 2.29 -16.60
C PRO A 98 16.72 3.41 -15.87
N GLU A 99 16.41 4.66 -16.17
CA GLU A 99 17.03 5.83 -15.54
C GLU A 99 16.69 5.93 -14.05
N LEU A 100 15.43 5.66 -13.70
CA LEU A 100 14.98 5.63 -12.30
C LEU A 100 15.63 4.48 -11.54
N ILE A 101 15.73 3.29 -12.15
CA ILE A 101 16.44 2.14 -11.56
C ILE A 101 17.90 2.48 -11.29
N GLN A 102 18.59 3.11 -12.26
CA GLN A 102 19.99 3.52 -12.10
C GLN A 102 20.16 4.58 -11.01
N THR A 103 19.22 5.52 -10.90
CA THR A 103 19.24 6.55 -9.84
C THR A 103 19.08 5.92 -8.46
N ILE A 104 18.14 4.98 -8.32
CA ILE A 104 17.92 4.25 -7.06
C ILE A 104 19.14 3.40 -6.69
N GLU A 105 19.78 2.76 -7.67
CA GLU A 105 21.03 2.02 -7.47
C GLU A 105 22.16 2.93 -6.98
N ASP A 106 22.40 4.07 -7.63
CA ASP A 106 23.41 5.06 -7.22
C ASP A 106 23.17 5.55 -5.79
N TYR A 107 21.93 5.95 -5.49
CA TYR A 107 21.57 6.45 -4.16
C TYR A 107 21.78 5.38 -3.10
N THR A 108 21.39 4.14 -3.39
CA THR A 108 21.58 3.01 -2.46
C THR A 108 23.05 2.76 -2.15
N ILE A 109 23.91 2.75 -3.17
CA ILE A 109 25.37 2.56 -2.99
C ILE A 109 25.96 3.70 -2.15
N ARG A 110 25.65 4.94 -2.51
CA ARG A 110 26.18 6.13 -1.83
C ARG A 110 25.73 6.22 -0.37
N VAL A 111 24.47 5.89 -0.09
CA VAL A 111 23.94 5.86 1.28
C VAL A 111 24.62 4.75 2.09
N ALA A 112 24.69 3.53 1.56
CA ALA A 112 25.31 2.41 2.27
C ALA A 112 26.77 2.70 2.64
N GLN A 113 27.54 3.27 1.70
CA GLN A 113 28.94 3.67 1.91
C GLN A 113 29.06 4.88 2.83
N GLY A 114 28.26 5.92 2.64
CA GLY A 114 28.29 7.14 3.44
C GLY A 114 27.96 6.90 4.92
N LEU A 115 27.11 5.91 5.21
CA LEU A 115 26.80 5.46 6.56
C LEU A 115 27.82 4.46 7.14
N ASN A 116 28.87 4.10 6.38
CA ASN A 116 29.84 3.07 6.73
C ASN A 116 29.17 1.74 7.12
N THR A 117 28.14 1.35 6.37
CA THR A 117 27.34 0.16 6.67
C THR A 117 28.21 -1.10 6.60
N ILE A 118 28.11 -1.95 7.61
CA ILE A 118 28.59 -3.34 7.58
C ILE A 118 27.44 -4.24 8.04
N GLY A 119 26.89 -5.03 7.12
CA GLY A 119 25.69 -5.83 7.35
C GLY A 119 24.57 -5.47 6.37
N LEU A 120 23.35 -5.31 6.89
CA LEU A 120 22.16 -4.99 6.10
C LEU A 120 21.78 -3.52 6.25
N VAL A 121 21.31 -2.93 5.15
CA VAL A 121 20.64 -1.63 5.14
C VAL A 121 19.40 -1.72 4.27
N ASN A 122 18.35 -1.06 4.72
CA ASN A 122 17.09 -0.91 4.02
C ASN A 122 16.85 0.58 3.75
N ILE A 123 16.41 0.91 2.54
CA ILE A 123 16.15 2.29 2.13
C ILE A 123 14.76 2.33 1.49
N GLN A 124 13.94 3.25 1.98
CA GLN A 124 12.63 3.52 1.40
C GLN A 124 12.71 4.78 0.54
N PHE A 125 12.18 4.70 -0.67
CA PHE A 125 12.15 5.78 -1.64
C PHE A 125 10.71 6.14 -1.99
N VAL A 126 10.51 7.37 -2.46
CA VAL A 126 9.30 7.78 -3.17
C VAL A 126 9.68 8.46 -4.48
N ILE A 127 9.00 8.09 -5.56
CA ILE A 127 9.10 8.78 -6.84
C ILE A 127 7.90 9.71 -6.97
N SER A 128 8.18 11.02 -6.94
CA SER A 128 7.16 12.07 -7.11
C SER A 128 7.56 12.93 -8.29
N GLU A 129 6.64 13.13 -9.24
CA GLU A 129 6.86 13.94 -10.44
C GLU A 129 8.13 13.55 -11.24
N GLY A 130 8.47 12.25 -11.26
CA GLY A 130 9.66 11.72 -11.94
C GLY A 130 10.98 11.91 -11.19
N VAL A 131 10.95 12.43 -9.95
CA VAL A 131 12.14 12.63 -9.12
C VAL A 131 12.16 11.61 -7.98
N VAL A 132 13.34 11.01 -7.75
CA VAL A 132 13.58 10.02 -6.67
C VAL A 132 13.94 10.76 -5.38
N TYR A 133 13.17 10.51 -4.31
CA TYR A 133 13.44 11.00 -2.96
C TYR A 133 13.66 9.83 -2.00
N ILE A 134 14.50 10.04 -0.97
CA ILE A 134 14.67 9.10 0.13
C ILE A 134 13.70 9.48 1.25
N ILE A 135 12.87 8.53 1.68
CA ILE A 135 11.99 8.69 2.84
C ILE A 135 12.79 8.44 4.12
N GLU A 136 13.35 7.24 4.25
CA GLU A 136 14.14 6.84 5.41
C GLU A 136 15.19 5.78 5.08
N VAL A 137 16.19 5.68 5.95
CA VAL A 137 17.23 4.66 5.89
C VAL A 137 17.27 3.91 7.22
N ASN A 138 17.15 2.59 7.14
CA ASN A 138 17.20 1.68 8.26
C ASN A 138 18.50 0.87 8.18
N PRO A 139 19.57 1.21 8.93
CA PRO A 139 20.85 0.50 8.90
C PRO A 139 20.79 -0.81 9.71
N ARG A 140 19.83 -1.66 9.36
CA ARG A 140 19.53 -2.95 10.00
C ARG A 140 18.75 -3.83 9.04
N ALA A 141 18.48 -5.06 9.48
CA ALA A 141 17.53 -5.93 8.79
C ALA A 141 16.12 -5.31 8.75
N SER A 142 15.50 -5.34 7.58
CA SER A 142 14.09 -5.05 7.37
C SER A 142 13.25 -6.33 7.37
N ARG A 143 11.93 -6.16 7.29
CA ARG A 143 10.98 -7.28 7.18
C ARG A 143 10.98 -7.94 5.79
N THR A 144 11.47 -7.24 4.76
CA THR A 144 11.51 -7.72 3.37
C THR A 144 12.71 -8.62 3.06
N ILE A 145 13.70 -8.69 3.96
CA ILE A 145 14.88 -9.56 3.81
C ILE A 145 14.53 -11.04 3.54
N PRO A 146 13.61 -11.70 4.27
CA PRO A 146 13.25 -13.08 3.99
C PRO A 146 12.56 -13.25 2.62
N PHE A 147 11.68 -12.32 2.25
CA PHE A 147 11.04 -12.27 0.94
C PHE A 147 12.09 -12.18 -0.18
N LEU A 148 12.94 -11.15 -0.16
CA LEU A 148 13.98 -10.96 -1.17
C LEU A 148 14.96 -12.13 -1.20
N SER A 149 15.37 -12.66 -0.05
CA SER A 149 16.26 -13.82 0.01
C SER A 149 15.63 -15.05 -0.67
N LYS A 150 14.32 -15.25 -0.50
CA LYS A 150 13.59 -16.38 -1.09
C LYS A 150 13.45 -16.23 -2.61
N VAL A 151 13.05 -15.05 -3.09
CA VAL A 151 12.75 -14.83 -4.51
C VAL A 151 14.02 -14.66 -5.35
N THR A 152 15.05 -14.00 -4.80
CA THR A 152 16.35 -13.83 -5.47
C THR A 152 17.26 -15.04 -5.28
N GLY A 153 17.03 -15.87 -4.25
CA GLY A 153 17.93 -16.96 -3.86
C GLY A 153 19.25 -16.49 -3.25
N ILE A 154 19.42 -15.19 -2.98
CA ILE A 154 20.60 -14.63 -2.31
C ILE A 154 20.38 -14.75 -0.81
N PRO A 155 21.25 -15.45 -0.05
CA PRO A 155 21.06 -15.65 1.39
C PRO A 155 21.49 -14.40 2.16
N MET A 156 20.68 -13.33 2.09
CA MET A 156 21.06 -11.97 2.51
C MET A 156 21.55 -11.91 3.96
N ALA A 157 20.79 -12.48 4.90
CA ALA A 157 21.17 -12.50 6.31
C ALA A 157 22.52 -13.22 6.53
N LYS A 158 22.78 -14.32 5.82
CA LYS A 158 24.04 -15.07 5.92
C LYS A 158 25.22 -14.26 5.37
N LEU A 159 25.02 -13.56 4.25
CA LEU A 159 26.05 -12.70 3.66
C LEU A 159 26.35 -11.51 4.56
N ALA A 160 25.33 -10.88 5.13
CA ALA A 160 25.48 -9.80 6.09
C ALA A 160 26.26 -10.25 7.33
N THR A 161 25.92 -11.40 7.92
CA THR A 161 26.69 -11.96 9.05
C THR A 161 28.16 -12.18 8.69
N LYS A 162 28.44 -12.70 7.50
CA LYS A 162 29.83 -12.87 7.04
C LYS A 162 30.55 -11.53 6.86
N GLY A 163 29.89 -10.52 6.33
CA GLY A 163 30.42 -9.16 6.23
C GLY A 163 30.76 -8.56 7.60
N ILE A 164 29.86 -8.72 8.58
CA ILE A 164 30.07 -8.30 9.97
C ILE A 164 31.28 -9.03 10.60
N LEU A 165 31.49 -10.30 10.26
CA LEU A 165 32.66 -11.08 10.69
C LEU A 165 33.96 -10.77 9.92
N GLY A 166 33.93 -9.81 9.00
CA GLY A 166 35.11 -9.34 8.25
C GLY A 166 35.37 -10.06 6.93
N LEU A 167 34.51 -10.99 6.49
CA LEU A 167 34.63 -11.63 5.18
C LEU A 167 34.12 -10.68 4.09
N LYS A 168 34.81 -10.64 2.95
CA LYS A 168 34.43 -9.78 1.83
C LYS A 168 33.44 -10.45 0.89
N LEU A 169 32.42 -9.72 0.46
CA LEU A 169 31.41 -10.15 -0.52
C LEU A 169 32.04 -10.45 -1.88
N LYS A 170 33.07 -9.69 -2.27
CA LYS A 170 33.83 -9.95 -3.50
C LYS A 170 34.48 -11.33 -3.55
N ASP A 171 35.00 -11.81 -2.41
CA ASP A 171 35.60 -13.15 -2.30
C ASP A 171 34.54 -14.26 -2.40
N MET A 172 33.27 -13.90 -2.20
CA MET A 172 32.12 -14.78 -2.35
C MET A 172 31.45 -14.67 -3.74
N GLY A 173 32.05 -13.93 -4.67
CA GLY A 173 31.58 -13.78 -6.05
C GLY A 173 30.55 -12.68 -6.28
N TYR A 174 30.35 -11.78 -5.31
CA TYR A 174 29.44 -10.64 -5.44
C TYR A 174 30.19 -9.37 -5.83
N LYS A 175 29.50 -8.45 -6.50
CA LYS A 175 30.04 -7.15 -6.90
C LYS A 175 29.11 -6.04 -6.42
N THR A 176 29.62 -4.81 -6.38
CA THR A 176 28.79 -3.64 -6.09
C THR A 176 27.74 -3.46 -7.17
N GLY A 177 26.51 -3.16 -6.76
CA GLY A 177 25.39 -2.82 -7.63
C GLY A 177 24.18 -3.74 -7.52
N LEU A 178 23.21 -3.46 -8.38
CA LEU A 178 21.98 -4.21 -8.55
C LEU A 178 22.24 -5.53 -9.27
N VAL A 179 21.78 -6.62 -8.65
CA VAL A 179 21.83 -7.95 -9.27
C VAL A 179 20.72 -8.04 -10.32
N PRO A 180 21.00 -8.62 -11.52
CA PRO A 180 19.96 -8.87 -12.51
C PRO A 180 18.78 -9.64 -11.94
N SER A 181 17.57 -9.14 -12.20
CA SER A 181 16.33 -9.72 -11.70
C SER A 181 16.14 -11.15 -12.20
N LYS A 182 15.61 -12.02 -11.34
CA LYS A 182 15.20 -13.36 -11.75
C LYS A 182 13.94 -13.31 -12.61
N SER A 183 13.77 -14.32 -13.46
CA SER A 183 12.55 -14.48 -14.26
C SER A 183 11.30 -14.66 -13.40
N GLY A 184 10.21 -14.03 -13.82
CA GLY A 184 8.90 -14.06 -13.17
C GLY A 184 8.64 -12.82 -12.33
N VAL A 185 7.38 -12.68 -11.92
CA VAL A 185 6.89 -11.62 -11.05
C VAL A 185 6.49 -12.23 -9.71
N TYR A 186 6.92 -11.59 -8.63
CA TYR A 186 6.73 -12.01 -7.25
C TYR A 186 6.05 -10.88 -6.50
N VAL A 187 4.91 -11.19 -5.88
CA VAL A 187 4.09 -10.24 -5.12
C VAL A 187 4.14 -10.64 -3.66
N LYS A 188 4.64 -9.75 -2.81
CA LYS A 188 4.45 -9.81 -1.36
C LYS A 188 3.10 -9.19 -1.04
N MET A 189 2.18 -9.97 -0.48
CA MET A 189 0.85 -9.48 -0.09
C MET A 189 0.74 -9.50 1.45
N PRO A 190 0.28 -8.42 2.08
CA PRO A 190 0.02 -8.38 3.52
C PRO A 190 -1.15 -9.29 3.92
N VAL A 191 -1.12 -9.80 5.14
CA VAL A 191 -2.22 -10.54 5.77
C VAL A 191 -2.63 -9.84 7.06
N PHE A 192 -3.91 -9.50 7.14
CA PHE A 192 -4.50 -8.75 8.25
C PHE A 192 -5.30 -9.65 9.19
N SER A 193 -5.29 -9.30 10.47
CA SER A 193 -6.06 -10.01 11.52
C SER A 193 -7.33 -9.24 11.92
N PHE A 194 -7.88 -8.40 11.03
CA PHE A 194 -9.02 -7.52 11.36
C PHE A 194 -10.28 -8.27 11.83
N SER A 195 -10.52 -9.47 11.31
CA SER A 195 -11.63 -10.33 11.76
C SER A 195 -11.51 -10.75 13.23
N LYS A 196 -10.30 -10.75 13.81
CA LYS A 196 -10.04 -11.12 15.21
C LYS A 196 -10.16 -9.95 16.19
N LEU A 197 -10.14 -8.70 15.71
CA LEU A 197 -10.10 -7.51 16.55
C LEU A 197 -11.43 -6.76 16.47
N LYS A 198 -12.19 -6.73 17.57
CA LYS A 198 -13.44 -5.96 17.65
C LYS A 198 -13.14 -4.48 17.91
N LYS A 199 -13.89 -3.58 17.26
CA LYS A 199 -13.79 -2.11 17.42
C LYS A 199 -12.51 -1.45 16.90
N VAL A 200 -11.75 -2.11 16.03
CA VAL A 200 -10.57 -1.52 15.38
C VAL A 200 -10.90 -1.19 13.93
N ASP A 201 -10.46 -0.02 13.48
CA ASP A 201 -10.62 0.42 12.09
C ASP A 201 -9.64 -0.30 11.16
N THR A 202 -10.16 -0.78 10.03
CA THR A 202 -9.45 -1.61 9.05
C THR A 202 -8.83 -0.79 7.92
N VAL A 203 -8.98 0.54 7.97
CA VAL A 203 -8.38 1.46 6.99
C VAL A 203 -6.86 1.37 6.98
N LEU A 204 -6.26 1.34 5.80
CA LEU A 204 -4.81 1.44 5.63
C LEU A 204 -4.35 2.90 5.81
N GLY A 205 -3.15 3.09 6.33
CA GLY A 205 -2.58 4.41 6.58
C GLY A 205 -1.10 4.34 6.92
N PRO A 206 -0.52 5.40 7.49
CA PRO A 206 0.91 5.48 7.75
C PRO A 206 1.39 4.59 8.91
N GLU A 207 0.48 4.00 9.70
CA GLU A 207 0.80 3.03 10.75
C GLU A 207 0.51 1.60 10.28
N MET A 208 1.47 0.69 10.50
CA MET A 208 1.36 -0.73 10.13
C MET A 208 0.33 -1.49 10.98
N LYS A 209 -0.53 -2.28 10.33
CA LYS A 209 -1.57 -3.11 10.96
C LYS A 209 -1.52 -4.59 10.56
N SER A 210 -0.81 -4.95 9.50
CA SER A 210 -0.65 -6.34 9.04
C SER A 210 0.10 -7.20 10.06
N THR A 211 -0.23 -8.48 10.06
CA THR A 211 0.30 -9.48 11.01
C THR A 211 1.15 -10.56 10.36
N GLY A 212 1.11 -10.65 9.04
CA GLY A 212 1.86 -11.62 8.26
C GLY A 212 1.89 -11.22 6.79
N GLU A 213 2.52 -12.05 5.98
CA GLU A 213 2.66 -11.84 4.54
C GLU A 213 2.67 -13.18 3.81
N ILE A 214 2.24 -13.16 2.55
CA ILE A 214 2.32 -14.30 1.64
C ILE A 214 3.04 -13.90 0.34
N ILE A 215 3.36 -14.89 -0.49
CA ILE A 215 4.02 -14.67 -1.78
C ILE A 215 3.16 -15.22 -2.91
N GLY A 216 2.68 -14.33 -3.78
CA GLY A 216 2.16 -14.67 -5.10
C GLY A 216 3.30 -14.73 -6.12
N LYS A 217 3.33 -15.73 -6.99
CA LYS A 217 4.34 -15.85 -8.06
C LYS A 217 3.70 -16.29 -9.37
N ASP A 218 3.99 -15.57 -10.44
CA ASP A 218 3.64 -15.96 -11.80
C ASP A 218 4.60 -15.37 -12.84
N VAL A 219 4.30 -15.52 -14.13
CA VAL A 219 5.07 -14.96 -15.25
C VAL A 219 4.77 -13.48 -15.49
N ASN A 220 3.60 -13.00 -15.07
CA ASN A 220 3.19 -11.60 -15.21
C ASN A 220 2.50 -11.10 -13.93
N LEU A 221 2.44 -9.77 -13.79
CA LEU A 221 1.92 -9.12 -12.60
C LEU A 221 0.47 -9.51 -12.27
N PRO A 222 -0.51 -9.45 -13.20
CA PRO A 222 -1.90 -9.74 -12.86
C PRO A 222 -2.13 -11.14 -12.28
N LYS A 223 -1.45 -12.17 -12.82
CA LYS A 223 -1.55 -13.54 -12.30
C LYS A 223 -0.85 -13.70 -10.96
N ALA A 224 0.27 -13.01 -10.75
CA ALA A 224 0.97 -13.01 -9.48
C ALA A 224 0.14 -12.30 -8.39
N LEU A 225 -0.52 -11.19 -8.73
CA LEU A 225 -1.48 -10.48 -7.88
C LEU A 225 -2.66 -11.38 -7.53
N TYR A 226 -3.28 -12.05 -8.51
CA TYR A 226 -4.39 -12.97 -8.25
C TYR A 226 -4.02 -14.06 -7.24
N LYS A 227 -2.88 -14.74 -7.45
CA LYS A 227 -2.35 -15.71 -6.50
C LYS A 227 -2.10 -15.10 -5.12
N GLY A 228 -1.66 -13.84 -5.08
CA GLY A 228 -1.49 -13.08 -3.86
C GLY A 228 -2.80 -12.87 -3.12
N PHE A 229 -3.82 -12.31 -3.78
CA PHE A 229 -5.13 -12.04 -3.18
C PHE A 229 -5.79 -13.30 -2.65
N ILE A 230 -5.83 -14.38 -3.42
CA ILE A 230 -6.41 -15.65 -2.98
C ILE A 230 -5.65 -16.21 -1.77
N ALA A 231 -4.32 -16.18 -1.79
CA ALA A 231 -3.50 -16.69 -0.69
C ALA A 231 -3.59 -15.83 0.58
N SER A 232 -3.89 -14.53 0.49
CA SER A 232 -4.14 -13.67 1.65
C SER A 232 -5.55 -13.81 2.22
N GLY A 233 -6.42 -14.61 1.57
CA GLY A 233 -7.79 -14.84 1.98
C GLY A 233 -8.80 -13.86 1.39
N VAL A 234 -8.38 -13.02 0.44
CA VAL A 234 -9.27 -12.13 -0.31
C VAL A 234 -9.95 -12.94 -1.41
N ASN A 235 -11.16 -13.41 -1.11
CA ASN A 235 -12.01 -14.13 -2.05
C ASN A 235 -13.04 -13.18 -2.63
N VAL A 236 -12.80 -12.75 -3.86
CA VAL A 236 -13.69 -11.84 -4.60
C VAL A 236 -14.50 -12.70 -5.56
N PRO A 237 -15.85 -12.66 -5.51
CA PRO A 237 -16.68 -13.39 -6.46
C PRO A 237 -16.42 -12.99 -7.91
N ASP A 238 -16.72 -13.85 -8.88
CA ASP A 238 -16.52 -13.53 -10.29
C ASP A 238 -17.43 -12.38 -10.78
N TYR A 239 -18.61 -12.26 -10.16
CA TYR A 239 -19.62 -11.23 -10.40
C TYR A 239 -20.42 -11.00 -9.11
N GLY A 240 -21.18 -9.92 -9.04
CA GLY A 240 -22.02 -9.62 -7.88
C GLY A 240 -22.31 -8.14 -7.75
N THR A 241 -22.44 -7.67 -6.51
CA THR A 241 -22.69 -6.25 -6.24
C THR A 241 -21.47 -5.62 -5.54
N ALA A 242 -20.98 -4.51 -6.09
CA ALA A 242 -19.91 -3.73 -5.48
C ALA A 242 -20.49 -2.44 -4.85
N LEU A 243 -20.25 -2.26 -3.55
CA LEU A 243 -20.53 -0.99 -2.87
C LEU A 243 -19.34 -0.05 -3.04
N MET A 244 -19.57 1.12 -3.62
CA MET A 244 -18.56 2.17 -3.78
C MET A 244 -18.93 3.39 -2.93
N THR A 245 -18.06 3.75 -2.00
CA THR A 245 -18.24 4.93 -1.15
C THR A 245 -16.89 5.57 -0.88
N VAL A 246 -16.52 6.53 -1.70
CA VAL A 246 -15.20 7.16 -1.68
C VAL A 246 -15.26 8.61 -1.21
N SER A 247 -14.11 9.12 -0.75
CA SER A 247 -13.93 10.53 -0.42
C SER A 247 -14.05 11.43 -1.66
N ASP A 248 -14.26 12.73 -1.46
CA ASP A 248 -14.49 13.66 -2.58
C ASP A 248 -13.31 13.73 -3.56
N LYS A 249 -12.06 13.65 -3.06
CA LYS A 249 -10.85 13.66 -3.90
C LYS A 249 -10.69 12.42 -4.77
N ASP A 250 -11.33 11.32 -4.41
CA ASP A 250 -11.19 10.02 -5.06
C ASP A 250 -12.32 9.78 -6.11
N LYS A 251 -13.27 10.71 -6.23
CA LYS A 251 -14.43 10.57 -7.13
C LYS A 251 -14.07 10.56 -8.61
N GLU A 252 -13.01 11.24 -9.01
CA GLU A 252 -12.56 11.20 -10.40
C GLU A 252 -11.91 9.85 -10.72
N GLU A 253 -11.09 9.36 -9.79
CA GLU A 253 -10.32 8.12 -9.96
C GLU A 253 -11.20 6.86 -9.85
N ILE A 254 -12.34 6.92 -9.14
CA ILE A 254 -13.25 5.77 -9.00
C ILE A 254 -14.06 5.47 -10.27
N ILE A 255 -14.27 6.46 -11.15
CA ILE A 255 -15.06 6.34 -12.39
C ILE A 255 -14.56 5.21 -13.30
N PRO A 256 -13.27 5.18 -13.72
CA PRO A 256 -12.76 4.09 -14.56
C PRO A 256 -12.84 2.72 -13.88
N LEU A 257 -12.65 2.66 -12.55
CA LEU A 257 -12.77 1.40 -11.79
C LEU A 257 -14.21 0.87 -11.80
N ALA A 258 -15.20 1.75 -11.65
CA ALA A 258 -16.62 1.38 -11.72
C ALA A 258 -17.00 0.82 -13.09
N LYS A 259 -16.53 1.43 -14.19
CA LYS A 259 -16.77 0.94 -15.56
C LYS A 259 -16.20 -0.47 -15.77
N ARG A 260 -15.01 -0.75 -15.21
CA ARG A 260 -14.36 -2.07 -15.29
C ARG A 260 -15.02 -3.12 -14.41
N LEU A 261 -15.52 -2.74 -13.24
CA LEU A 261 -16.36 -3.63 -12.44
C LEU A 261 -17.64 -4.03 -13.20
N ILE A 262 -18.30 -3.06 -13.85
CA ILE A 262 -19.48 -3.34 -14.67
C ILE A 262 -19.15 -4.27 -15.84
N SER A 263 -18.01 -4.09 -16.51
CA SER A 263 -17.61 -5.01 -17.58
C SER A 263 -17.30 -6.42 -17.06
N LEU A 264 -16.88 -6.57 -15.80
CA LEU A 264 -16.77 -7.88 -15.13
C LEU A 264 -18.12 -8.45 -14.66
N GLY A 265 -19.23 -7.75 -14.89
CA GLY A 265 -20.57 -8.21 -14.51
C GLY A 265 -21.01 -7.79 -13.11
N TYR A 266 -20.36 -6.79 -12.52
CA TYR A 266 -20.82 -6.23 -11.25
C TYR A 266 -21.94 -5.22 -11.43
N HIS A 267 -22.92 -5.31 -10.53
CA HIS A 267 -23.82 -4.21 -10.25
C HIS A 267 -23.16 -3.23 -9.28
N ILE A 268 -23.30 -1.93 -9.52
CA ILE A 268 -22.72 -0.88 -8.67
C ILE A 268 -23.80 -0.30 -7.77
N VAL A 269 -23.54 -0.33 -6.47
CA VAL A 269 -24.28 0.40 -5.45
C VAL A 269 -23.37 1.47 -4.89
N ALA A 270 -23.84 2.69 -4.69
CA ALA A 270 -23.00 3.76 -4.14
C ALA A 270 -23.74 4.68 -3.17
N THR A 271 -23.00 5.27 -2.23
CA THR A 271 -23.57 6.33 -1.38
C THR A 271 -23.85 7.58 -2.21
N THR A 272 -24.80 8.41 -1.79
CA THR A 272 -25.30 9.57 -2.55
C THR A 272 -24.21 10.44 -3.19
N GLY A 273 -23.10 10.70 -2.48
CA GLY A 273 -22.02 11.54 -2.98
C GLY A 273 -21.21 10.89 -4.10
N THR A 274 -20.94 9.59 -3.99
CA THR A 274 -20.24 8.81 -5.01
C THR A 274 -21.17 8.46 -6.18
N GLY A 275 -22.42 8.10 -5.89
CA GLY A 275 -23.44 7.80 -6.89
C GLY A 275 -23.65 8.95 -7.87
N LYS A 276 -23.83 10.19 -7.37
CA LYS A 276 -23.96 11.38 -8.22
C LYS A 276 -22.77 11.60 -9.18
N ALA A 277 -21.54 11.31 -8.73
CA ALA A 277 -20.36 11.45 -9.57
C ALA A 277 -20.32 10.40 -10.68
N LEU A 278 -20.74 9.16 -10.37
CA LEU A 278 -20.86 8.09 -11.36
C LEU A 278 -22.01 8.34 -12.35
N GLU A 279 -23.17 8.78 -11.88
CA GLU A 279 -24.33 9.11 -12.72
C GLU A 279 -24.02 10.25 -13.71
N ALA A 280 -23.23 11.25 -13.28
CA ALA A 280 -22.80 12.35 -14.14
C ALA A 280 -21.99 11.87 -15.36
N GLU A 281 -21.30 10.73 -15.23
CA GLU A 281 -20.54 10.06 -16.30
C GLU A 281 -21.36 9.00 -17.05
N GLY A 282 -22.68 8.98 -16.85
CA GLY A 282 -23.61 8.04 -17.49
C GLY A 282 -23.52 6.61 -16.96
N ILE A 283 -22.87 6.38 -15.82
CA ILE A 283 -22.77 5.06 -15.20
C ILE A 283 -24.06 4.76 -14.44
N LYS A 284 -24.68 3.61 -14.74
CA LYS A 284 -25.84 3.13 -13.99
C LYS A 284 -25.41 2.67 -12.60
N VAL A 285 -25.97 3.28 -11.56
CA VAL A 285 -25.67 2.99 -10.16
C VAL A 285 -26.95 3.03 -9.34
N ASP A 286 -27.10 2.10 -8.40
CA ASP A 286 -28.16 2.17 -7.42
C ASP A 286 -27.67 2.99 -6.22
N VAL A 287 -28.30 4.14 -5.99
CA VAL A 287 -27.95 5.02 -4.87
C VAL A 287 -28.56 4.49 -3.58
N ILE A 288 -27.72 4.28 -2.56
CA ILE A 288 -28.12 3.90 -1.21
C ILE A 288 -27.85 5.04 -0.23
N GLU A 289 -28.79 5.28 0.69
CA GLU A 289 -28.63 6.33 1.70
C GLU A 289 -27.56 5.96 2.74
N LYS A 290 -26.94 6.99 3.30
CA LYS A 290 -25.98 6.83 4.39
C LYS A 290 -26.67 6.38 5.67
N ILE A 291 -25.90 5.70 6.52
CA ILE A 291 -26.37 5.19 7.81
C ILE A 291 -26.89 6.37 8.65
N ASN A 292 -28.11 6.24 9.15
CA ASN A 292 -28.72 7.21 10.05
C ASN A 292 -29.59 6.48 11.09
N GLU A 293 -30.15 7.19 12.07
CA GLU A 293 -30.94 6.58 13.15
C GLU A 293 -32.13 5.73 12.66
N ASN A 294 -32.62 5.96 11.43
CA ASN A 294 -33.79 5.31 10.85
C ASN A 294 -33.49 4.38 9.66
N SER A 295 -32.27 4.35 9.13
CA SER A 295 -31.86 3.48 8.01
C SER A 295 -30.47 2.91 8.23
N ASN A 296 -30.40 1.57 8.22
CA ASN A 296 -29.17 0.77 8.22
C ASN A 296 -29.02 -0.01 6.91
N ASP A 297 -29.62 0.46 5.82
CA ASP A 297 -29.80 -0.33 4.59
C ASP A 297 -28.48 -0.85 4.01
N ILE A 298 -27.39 -0.08 4.15
CA ILE A 298 -26.05 -0.52 3.72
C ILE A 298 -25.56 -1.70 4.57
N LEU A 299 -25.69 -1.62 5.90
CA LEU A 299 -25.23 -2.68 6.79
C LEU A 299 -26.07 -3.94 6.61
N ASP A 300 -27.38 -3.79 6.45
CA ASP A 300 -28.29 -4.90 6.19
C ASP A 300 -27.99 -5.52 4.82
N ALA A 301 -27.67 -4.73 3.79
CA ALA A 301 -27.25 -5.25 2.49
C ALA A 301 -25.95 -6.06 2.55
N ILE A 302 -25.01 -5.69 3.43
CA ILE A 302 -23.79 -6.47 3.68
C ILE A 302 -24.15 -7.77 4.40
N ARG A 303 -24.96 -7.73 5.46
CA ARG A 303 -25.38 -8.91 6.25
C ARG A 303 -26.19 -9.92 5.44
N ASP A 304 -27.07 -9.43 4.57
CA ASP A 304 -27.92 -10.26 3.72
C ASP A 304 -27.15 -10.86 2.53
N GLY A 305 -25.87 -10.51 2.35
CA GLY A 305 -25.06 -10.95 1.21
C GLY A 305 -25.42 -10.29 -0.12
N ARG A 306 -26.18 -9.18 -0.08
CA ARG A 306 -26.54 -8.38 -1.27
C ARG A 306 -25.37 -7.55 -1.81
N ILE A 307 -24.35 -7.30 -0.98
CA ILE A 307 -23.07 -6.68 -1.35
C ILE A 307 -21.96 -7.71 -1.23
N ASN A 308 -21.08 -7.78 -2.23
CA ASN A 308 -20.04 -8.80 -2.36
C ASN A 308 -18.62 -8.23 -2.45
N LEU A 309 -18.50 -6.92 -2.68
CA LEU A 309 -17.23 -6.18 -2.69
C LEU A 309 -17.49 -4.77 -2.13
N VAL A 310 -16.58 -4.27 -1.31
CA VAL A 310 -16.65 -2.89 -0.80
C VAL A 310 -15.40 -2.14 -1.20
N VAL A 311 -15.56 -0.99 -1.86
CA VAL A 311 -14.49 -0.01 -2.09
C VAL A 311 -14.81 1.24 -1.27
N ASN A 312 -14.03 1.46 -0.22
CA ASN A 312 -14.27 2.54 0.72
C ASN A 312 -12.97 3.27 1.10
N THR A 313 -12.76 4.44 0.51
CA THR A 313 -11.64 5.31 0.89
C THR A 313 -12.02 6.23 2.06
N MET A 314 -11.01 6.67 2.82
CA MET A 314 -11.22 7.47 4.02
C MET A 314 -11.48 8.94 3.66
N THR A 315 -12.51 9.53 4.26
CA THR A 315 -12.70 10.99 4.26
C THR A 315 -11.86 11.61 5.36
N GLU A 316 -11.11 12.66 5.05
CA GLU A 316 -10.15 13.31 5.94
C GLU A 316 -10.80 13.87 7.23
N GLY A 317 -10.00 13.96 8.30
CA GLY A 317 -10.36 14.62 9.56
C GLY A 317 -11.35 13.88 10.48
N LYS A 318 -11.96 12.78 10.03
CA LYS A 318 -12.97 12.05 10.81
C LYS A 318 -12.42 10.73 11.38
N THR A 319 -12.38 10.64 12.71
CA THR A 319 -12.06 9.41 13.46
C THR A 319 -13.31 8.58 13.74
N SER A 320 -13.09 7.35 14.23
CA SER A 320 -14.05 6.31 14.69
C SER A 320 -15.52 6.74 14.85
N GLU A 321 -16.44 5.89 14.37
CA GLU A 321 -17.92 6.07 14.35
C GLU A 321 -18.50 6.81 13.14
N THR A 322 -17.72 7.00 12.07
CA THR A 322 -18.29 7.41 10.77
C THR A 322 -18.97 6.25 10.05
N ASP A 323 -19.87 6.55 9.11
CA ASP A 323 -20.49 5.54 8.23
C ASP A 323 -19.44 4.65 7.56
N GLY A 324 -18.34 5.24 7.09
CA GLY A 324 -17.24 4.49 6.49
C GLY A 324 -16.62 3.47 7.44
N PHE A 325 -16.41 3.85 8.71
CA PHE A 325 -15.95 2.91 9.73
C PHE A 325 -16.92 1.74 9.93
N LEU A 326 -18.22 2.02 10.04
CA LEU A 326 -19.26 1.00 10.22
C LEU A 326 -19.34 0.06 9.01
N ILE A 327 -19.29 0.59 7.79
CA ILE A 327 -19.30 -0.16 6.53
C ILE A 327 -18.10 -1.11 6.45
N ARG A 328 -16.88 -0.59 6.66
CA ARG A 328 -15.65 -1.40 6.64
C ARG A 328 -15.71 -2.51 7.68
N ARG A 329 -16.24 -2.21 8.86
CA ARG A 329 -16.37 -3.17 9.95
C ARG A 329 -17.32 -4.30 9.58
N GLU A 330 -18.52 -3.95 9.12
CA GLU A 330 -19.54 -4.91 8.74
C GLU A 330 -19.05 -5.81 7.58
N ALA A 331 -18.34 -5.23 6.60
CA ALA A 331 -17.74 -6.00 5.51
C ALA A 331 -16.76 -7.06 6.03
N VAL A 332 -15.83 -6.68 6.91
CA VAL A 332 -14.85 -7.62 7.48
C VAL A 332 -15.52 -8.68 8.37
N GLU A 333 -16.55 -8.33 9.13
CA GLU A 333 -17.28 -9.30 9.97
C GLU A 333 -18.05 -10.34 9.15
N ASN A 334 -18.49 -9.97 7.93
CA ASN A 334 -19.18 -10.86 7.01
C ASN A 334 -18.24 -11.49 5.94
N ASN A 335 -16.92 -11.35 6.10
CA ASN A 335 -15.90 -11.85 5.15
C ASN A 335 -16.07 -11.31 3.72
N ILE A 336 -16.60 -10.10 3.57
CA ILE A 336 -16.69 -9.40 2.30
C ILE A 336 -15.38 -8.60 2.09
N PRO A 337 -14.69 -8.79 0.95
CA PRO A 337 -13.51 -8.00 0.61
C PRO A 337 -13.78 -6.50 0.70
N CYS A 338 -12.96 -5.81 1.49
CA CYS A 338 -13.06 -4.37 1.71
C CYS A 338 -11.74 -3.70 1.35
N LEU A 339 -11.74 -2.97 0.23
CA LEU A 339 -10.58 -2.28 -0.31
C LEU A 339 -10.64 -0.81 0.12
N THR A 340 -9.58 -0.35 0.79
CA THR A 340 -9.52 1.03 1.31
C THR A 340 -8.53 1.92 0.57
N SER A 341 -7.87 1.40 -0.45
CA SER A 341 -7.01 2.12 -1.39
C SER A 341 -7.50 1.85 -2.81
N LEU A 342 -7.53 2.89 -3.64
CA LEU A 342 -7.87 2.75 -5.06
C LEU A 342 -6.79 2.00 -5.83
N ASP A 343 -5.52 2.12 -5.42
CA ASP A 343 -4.41 1.37 -6.03
C ASP A 343 -4.59 -0.15 -5.80
N THR A 344 -5.04 -0.55 -4.61
CA THR A 344 -5.37 -1.96 -4.32
C THR A 344 -6.57 -2.42 -5.16
N ALA A 345 -7.57 -1.55 -5.35
CA ALA A 345 -8.73 -1.85 -6.18
C ALA A 345 -8.36 -2.02 -7.67
N GLU A 346 -7.51 -1.14 -8.19
CA GLU A 346 -6.91 -1.24 -9.52
C GLU A 346 -6.16 -2.57 -9.69
N ALA A 347 -5.27 -2.91 -8.75
CA ALA A 347 -4.49 -4.14 -8.79
C ALA A 347 -5.38 -5.40 -8.74
N LEU A 348 -6.45 -5.38 -7.94
CA LEU A 348 -7.42 -6.46 -7.91
C LEU A 348 -8.15 -6.57 -9.26
N LEU A 349 -8.60 -5.45 -9.82
CA LEU A 349 -9.28 -5.46 -11.11
C LEU A 349 -8.42 -6.01 -12.23
N GLN A 350 -7.15 -5.60 -12.32
CA GLN A 350 -6.21 -6.17 -13.29
C GLN A 350 -6.08 -7.69 -13.14
N ALA A 351 -6.01 -8.17 -11.89
CA ALA A 351 -5.95 -9.59 -11.59
C ALA A 351 -7.23 -10.33 -12.05
N MET A 352 -8.40 -9.78 -11.74
CA MET A 352 -9.71 -10.33 -12.10
C MET A 352 -9.95 -10.37 -13.62
N GLU A 353 -9.62 -9.29 -14.32
CA GLU A 353 -9.74 -9.19 -15.78
C GLU A 353 -8.90 -10.21 -16.53
N THR A 354 -7.81 -10.67 -15.92
CA THR A 354 -6.93 -11.68 -16.51
C THR A 354 -7.50 -13.10 -16.42
N ILE A 355 -8.45 -13.35 -15.51
CA ILE A 355 -8.94 -14.69 -15.20
C ILE A 355 -10.44 -14.86 -15.44
N HIS A 356 -11.20 -13.77 -15.59
CA HIS A 356 -12.64 -13.78 -15.81
C HIS A 356 -13.01 -13.25 -17.20
N PHE A 357 -14.22 -13.58 -17.64
CA PHE A 357 -14.78 -13.04 -18.88
C PHE A 357 -15.21 -11.59 -18.69
N GLN A 358 -15.08 -10.79 -19.75
CA GLN A 358 -15.56 -9.42 -19.78
C GLN A 358 -16.80 -9.32 -20.68
N LEU A 359 -17.73 -8.47 -20.26
CA LEU A 359 -18.89 -8.04 -21.02
C LEU A 359 -18.50 -6.82 -21.86
N GLU A 360 -18.63 -6.94 -23.17
CA GLU A 360 -18.55 -5.79 -24.08
C GLU A 360 -19.95 -5.45 -24.57
N ASP A 361 -20.36 -4.20 -24.37
CA ASP A 361 -21.60 -3.70 -24.95
C ASP A 361 -21.36 -3.43 -26.44
N MET A 362 -21.76 -4.39 -27.29
CA MET A 362 -21.76 -4.19 -28.74
C MET A 362 -22.91 -3.24 -29.09
N SER A 363 -22.68 -1.95 -28.86
CA SER A 363 -23.55 -0.89 -29.37
C SER A 363 -23.68 -1.05 -30.89
N LYS A 364 -24.93 -1.15 -31.36
CA LYS A 364 -25.29 -1.20 -32.78
C LYS A 364 -25.29 0.17 -33.42
#